data_AF-A0A813IWH5-F1
#
_entry.id   AF-A0A813IWH5-F1
#
_cell.length_a   1.000
_cell.length_b   1.000
_cell.length_c   1.000
_cell.angle_alpha   90.00
_cell.angle_beta   90.00
_cell.angle_gamma   90.00
#
_symmetry.space_group_name_H-M   'P 1'
#
loop_
_entity.id
_entity.type
_entity.pdbx_description
1 polymer ?
#
loop_
_entity_poly.entity_id
_entity_poly.type
_entity_poly.pdbx_seq_one_letter_code
_entity_poly.pdbx_strand_id
1 'polypeptide(L)'
;MSWEEAEEAARLAAKAAREDLIKRGNIKDSSGKLSKAKFRSNFPGVYWNESGKTWVYQLRDQSCRPAKMFGSGSVKAKDSSEAEIFRARAEAEEKMKELTAKHGISWGTKQAGNVEALINVQMLTVHRCAVGKFGSEVPIYCPGLTSSAVHKGQAPRDPVTPSGLWGLMQGRSAPPSQFRLLQRDSPNRAGRINTASSAHEVDYFLLCPLLLCRVKSASELVKRESSVPGVIWAPTEGAWYTLVTINGKGHRPRSRPKDETPEEIERSFQECVAALRELRKRKAHEEKSKK
;
A
#
# COMPACT_ATOMS: atom_id res chain seq x y z
N MET A 1 16.86 36.63 41.03
CA MET A 1 16.11 35.53 40.40
C MET A 1 16.53 35.48 38.95
N SER A 2 17.22 34.42 38.54
CA SER A 2 17.65 34.24 37.15
C SER A 2 16.47 33.81 36.27
N TRP A 3 16.60 33.94 34.96
CA TRP A 3 15.56 33.49 34.04
C TRP A 3 15.35 31.96 34.12
N GLU A 4 16.42 31.19 34.37
CA GLU A 4 16.37 29.73 34.55
C GLU A 4 15.60 29.34 35.82
N GLU A 5 15.82 30.06 36.92
CA GLU A 5 15.06 29.87 38.16
C GLU A 5 13.57 30.15 37.96
N ALA A 6 13.24 31.17 37.15
CA ALA A 6 11.85 31.49 36.82
C ALA A 6 11.21 30.41 35.92
N GLU A 7 11.93 29.85 34.95
CA GLU A 7 11.45 28.74 34.13
C GLU A 7 11.24 27.46 34.94
N GLU A 8 12.18 27.12 35.82
CA GLU A 8 12.05 25.93 36.66
C GLU A 8 10.87 26.07 37.63
N ALA A 9 10.69 27.25 38.24
CA ALA A 9 9.55 27.56 39.08
C ALA A 9 8.23 27.47 38.30
N ALA A 10 8.16 28.01 37.08
CA ALA A 10 6.98 27.92 36.22
C ALA A 10 6.66 26.45 35.85
N ARG A 11 7.69 25.64 35.56
CA ARG A 11 7.54 24.22 35.24
C ARG A 11 7.01 23.42 36.44
N LEU A 12 7.50 23.71 37.66
CA LEU A 12 7.00 23.08 38.88
C LEU A 12 5.56 23.50 39.19
N ALA A 13 5.24 24.79 39.06
CA ALA A 13 3.88 25.30 39.24
C ALA A 13 2.89 24.66 38.25
N ALA A 14 3.27 24.50 36.98
CA ALA A 14 2.44 23.84 35.97
C ALA A 14 2.20 22.35 36.29
N LYS A 15 3.21 21.63 36.81
CA LYS A 15 3.05 20.24 37.27
C LYS A 15 2.06 20.16 38.44
N ALA A 16 2.22 21.01 39.45
CA ALA A 16 1.34 21.05 40.61
C ALA A 16 -0.12 21.38 40.23
N ALA A 17 -0.32 22.37 39.35
CA ALA A 17 -1.65 22.72 38.84
C ALA A 17 -2.31 21.57 38.08
N ARG A 18 -1.54 20.82 37.28
CA ARG A 18 -2.04 19.63 36.58
C ARG A 18 -2.44 18.52 37.55
N GLU A 19 -1.65 18.28 38.59
CA GLU A 19 -1.96 17.28 39.63
C GLU A 19 -3.24 17.63 40.39
N ASP A 20 -3.47 18.92 40.71
CA ASP A 20 -4.69 19.37 41.35
C ASP A 20 -5.94 19.18 40.45
N LEU A 21 -5.82 19.46 39.15
CA LEU A 21 -6.90 19.20 38.18
C LEU A 21 -7.23 17.70 38.03
N ILE A 22 -6.24 16.83 38.14
CA ILE A 22 -6.43 15.38 38.17
C ILE A 22 -7.15 14.97 39.46
N LYS A 23 -6.71 15.50 40.61
CA LYS A 23 -7.30 15.20 41.93
C LYS A 23 -8.76 15.63 42.02
N ARG A 24 -9.12 16.75 41.39
CA ARG A 24 -10.51 17.24 41.28
C ARG A 24 -11.36 16.45 40.28
N GLY A 25 -10.75 15.58 39.46
CA GLY A 25 -11.44 14.81 38.43
C GLY A 25 -11.77 15.61 37.16
N ASN A 26 -11.29 16.84 37.03
CA ASN A 26 -11.52 17.70 35.86
C ASN A 26 -10.75 17.19 34.64
N ILE A 27 -9.62 16.54 34.86
CA ILE A 27 -8.80 15.93 33.82
C ILE A 27 -8.59 14.46 34.17
N LYS A 28 -8.87 13.55 33.23
CA LYS A 28 -8.51 12.15 33.37
C LYS A 28 -6.99 12.04 33.42
N ASP A 29 -6.47 11.34 34.43
CA ASP A 29 -5.04 11.11 34.49
C ASP A 29 -4.59 10.27 33.30
N SER A 30 -3.98 10.93 32.33
CA SER A 30 -3.35 10.25 31.20
C SER A 30 -2.06 9.54 31.62
N SER A 31 -1.57 9.73 32.85
CA SER A 31 -0.34 9.09 33.34
C SER A 31 -0.50 7.57 33.51
N GLY A 32 -1.70 7.11 33.90
CA GLY A 32 -2.00 5.67 34.07
C GLY A 32 -2.13 4.91 32.75
N LYS A 33 -2.50 5.60 31.66
CA LYS A 33 -2.27 5.09 30.31
C LYS A 33 -0.86 5.47 29.93
N LEU A 34 0.13 4.69 30.39
CA LEU A 34 1.46 4.65 29.76
C LEU A 34 1.21 4.61 28.27
N SER A 35 1.32 5.77 27.63
CA SER A 35 0.81 5.92 26.28
C SER A 35 1.58 4.90 25.46
N LYS A 36 0.93 4.24 24.50
CA LYS A 36 1.58 3.31 23.56
C LYS A 36 2.83 3.92 22.89
N ALA A 37 3.07 5.23 23.05
CA ALA A 37 4.28 5.94 22.69
C ALA A 37 5.51 5.60 23.57
N LYS A 38 5.38 5.37 24.88
CA LYS A 38 6.52 5.03 25.76
C LYS A 38 7.17 3.70 25.40
N PHE A 39 6.37 2.73 24.95
CA PHE A 39 6.85 1.41 24.55
C PHE A 39 6.95 1.26 23.02
N ARG A 40 7.51 2.27 22.37
CA ARG A 40 7.88 2.18 20.94
C ARG A 40 9.36 1.88 20.80
N SER A 41 9.67 0.86 20.01
CA SER A 41 11.03 0.63 19.53
C SER A 41 11.34 1.57 18.36
N ASN A 42 12.62 1.91 18.20
CA ASN A 42 13.11 2.61 17.01
C ASN A 42 13.35 1.62 15.85
N PHE A 43 13.32 0.31 16.12
CA PHE A 43 13.47 -0.74 15.12
C PHE A 43 12.11 -1.15 14.55
N PRO A 44 11.91 -1.06 13.23
CA PRO A 44 10.72 -1.61 12.57
C PRO A 44 10.55 -3.09 12.89
N GLY A 45 9.32 -3.49 13.18
CA GLY A 45 8.99 -4.87 13.51
C GLY A 45 9.18 -5.26 14.98
N VAL A 46 9.67 -4.35 15.83
CA VAL A 46 9.76 -4.55 17.29
C VAL A 46 8.66 -3.73 17.99
N TYR A 47 7.82 -4.39 18.77
CA TYR A 47 6.72 -3.73 19.48
C TYR A 47 6.43 -4.38 20.84
N TRP A 48 5.88 -3.59 21.75
CA TRP A 48 5.48 -4.07 23.06
C TRP A 48 4.08 -4.69 23.03
N ASN A 49 3.96 -5.90 23.60
CA ASN A 49 2.69 -6.56 23.84
C ASN A 49 2.30 -6.40 25.32
N GLU A 50 1.35 -5.51 25.59
CA GLU A 50 0.86 -5.20 26.93
C GLU A 50 0.27 -6.43 27.63
N SER A 51 -0.49 -7.27 26.90
CA SER A 51 -1.13 -8.46 27.48
C SER A 51 -0.13 -9.50 27.96
N GLY A 52 1.00 -9.63 27.26
CA GLY A 52 2.06 -10.56 27.62
C GLY A 52 3.16 -9.97 28.50
N LYS A 53 3.22 -8.63 28.63
CA LYS A 53 4.38 -7.90 29.12
C LYS A 53 5.68 -8.34 28.42
N THR A 54 5.63 -8.46 27.09
CA THR A 54 6.75 -8.94 26.27
C THR A 54 7.04 -7.99 25.11
N TRP A 55 8.32 -7.86 24.78
CA TRP A 55 8.73 -7.29 23.50
C TRP A 55 8.65 -8.37 22.43
N VAL A 56 7.87 -8.12 21.39
CA VAL A 56 7.73 -9.00 20.24
C VAL A 56 8.52 -8.41 19.08
N TYR A 57 9.35 -9.23 18.44
CA TYR A 57 10.07 -8.85 17.23
C TYR A 57 9.61 -9.75 16.08
N GLN A 58 9.35 -9.16 14.91
CA GLN A 58 8.88 -9.86 13.72
C GLN A 58 9.54 -9.31 12.46
N LEU A 59 10.19 -10.18 11.70
CA LEU A 59 10.75 -9.88 10.40
C LEU A 59 9.79 -10.35 9.30
N ARG A 60 9.21 -9.39 8.60
CA ARG A 60 8.31 -9.61 7.47
C ARG A 60 8.82 -8.85 6.26
N ASP A 61 8.90 -9.54 5.13
CA ASP A 61 9.18 -8.90 3.85
C ASP A 61 7.87 -8.36 3.26
N GLN A 62 7.82 -7.04 3.12
CA GLN A 62 6.67 -6.32 2.57
C GLN A 62 6.67 -6.30 1.03
N SER A 63 7.76 -6.70 0.38
CA SER A 63 7.84 -6.75 -1.09
C SER A 63 7.00 -7.90 -1.68
N CYS A 64 6.89 -9.00 -0.94
CA CYS A 64 6.04 -10.13 -1.30
C CYS A 64 4.57 -9.89 -0.91
N ARG A 65 3.61 -10.31 -1.76
CA ARG A 65 2.19 -10.42 -1.41
C ARG A 65 1.71 -11.87 -1.60
N PRO A 66 1.29 -12.58 -0.52
CA PRO A 66 1.23 -12.13 0.87
C PRO A 66 2.63 -11.89 1.48
N ALA A 67 2.71 -11.01 2.48
CA ALA A 67 3.97 -10.71 3.16
C ALA A 67 4.57 -12.00 3.76
N LYS A 68 5.80 -12.33 3.37
CA LYS A 68 6.50 -13.54 3.84
C LYS A 68 7.12 -13.26 5.21
N MET A 69 6.86 -14.16 6.18
CA MET A 69 7.45 -14.09 7.51
C MET A 69 8.77 -14.86 7.50
N PHE A 70 9.86 -14.20 7.89
CA PHE A 70 11.20 -14.81 7.95
C PHE A 70 11.54 -15.30 9.36
N GLY A 71 11.03 -14.61 10.38
CA GLY A 71 11.20 -15.00 11.77
C GLY A 71 10.36 -14.14 12.70
N SER A 72 10.03 -14.71 13.86
CA SER A 72 9.36 -13.99 14.94
C SER A 72 9.79 -14.57 16.27
N GLY A 73 9.83 -13.73 17.30
CA GLY A 73 10.03 -14.18 18.67
C GLY A 73 9.58 -13.14 19.67
N SER A 74 9.79 -13.44 20.95
CA SER A 74 9.49 -12.50 22.02
C SER A 74 10.52 -12.58 23.15
N VAL A 75 10.74 -11.46 23.82
CA VAL A 75 11.58 -11.33 25.02
C VAL A 75 10.67 -10.88 26.15
N LYS A 76 10.62 -11.65 27.25
CA LYS A 76 9.84 -11.32 28.43
C LYS A 76 10.68 -10.46 29.38
N ALA A 77 10.11 -9.38 29.89
CA ALA A 77 10.71 -8.69 31.03
C ALA A 77 10.60 -9.59 32.27
N LYS A 78 11.66 -9.70 33.07
CA LYS A 78 11.65 -10.49 34.32
C LYS A 78 10.67 -9.93 35.35
N ASP A 79 10.57 -8.61 35.43
CA ASP A 79 9.64 -7.90 36.29
C ASP A 79 8.96 -6.75 35.52
N SER A 80 8.00 -6.08 36.17
CA SER A 80 7.32 -4.91 35.59
C SER A 80 8.06 -3.60 35.83
N SER A 81 9.34 -3.67 36.21
CA SER A 81 10.16 -2.47 36.38
C SER A 81 10.45 -1.85 35.01
N GLU A 82 10.44 -0.53 34.94
CA GLU A 82 10.71 0.19 33.69
C GLU A 82 12.12 -0.15 33.16
N ALA A 83 13.10 -0.31 34.05
CA ALA A 83 14.46 -0.71 33.71
C ALA A 83 14.54 -2.08 33.04
N GLU A 84 13.80 -3.09 33.53
CA GLU A 84 13.77 -4.41 32.91
C GLU A 84 13.02 -4.41 31.57
N ILE A 85 11.95 -3.62 31.46
CA ILE A 85 11.23 -3.46 30.20
C ILE A 85 12.16 -2.86 29.13
N PHE A 86 13.00 -1.88 29.48
CA PHE A 86 13.99 -1.32 28.57
C PHE A 86 15.15 -2.28 28.25
N ARG A 87 15.59 -3.10 29.20
CA ARG A 87 16.56 -4.18 28.93
C ARG A 87 16.01 -5.21 27.94
N ALA A 88 14.78 -5.68 28.17
CA ALA A 88 14.10 -6.59 27.26
C ALA A 88 13.87 -5.99 25.87
N ARG A 89 13.67 -4.67 25.79
CA ARG A 89 13.61 -3.94 24.51
C ARG A 89 14.92 -4.04 23.76
N ALA A 90 16.04 -3.72 24.41
CA ALA A 90 17.36 -3.76 23.79
C ALA A 90 17.70 -5.16 23.26
N GLU A 91 17.38 -6.21 24.02
CA GLU A 91 17.57 -7.60 23.59
C GLU A 91 16.69 -7.96 22.38
N ALA A 92 15.42 -7.52 22.37
CA ALA A 92 14.55 -7.73 21.21
C ALA A 92 15.05 -6.99 19.96
N GLU A 93 15.60 -5.77 20.12
CA GLU A 93 16.22 -5.01 19.04
C GLU A 93 17.50 -5.70 18.51
N GLU A 94 18.31 -6.29 19.38
CA GLU A 94 19.50 -7.07 18.99
C GLU A 94 19.14 -8.33 18.20
N LYS A 95 18.18 -9.13 18.68
CA LYS A 95 17.66 -10.30 17.95
C LYS A 95 17.07 -9.91 16.59
N MET A 96 16.46 -8.73 16.52
CA MET A 96 15.95 -8.21 15.26
C MET A 96 17.07 -7.87 14.28
N LYS A 97 18.18 -7.28 14.74
CA LYS A 97 19.39 -7.05 13.92
C LYS A 97 19.99 -8.36 13.43
N GLU A 98 20.07 -9.37 14.29
CA GLU A 98 20.58 -10.70 13.94
C GLU A 98 19.73 -11.35 12.84
N LEU A 99 18.39 -11.35 12.98
CA LEU A 99 17.49 -11.86 11.94
C LEU A 99 17.63 -11.10 10.63
N THR A 100 17.77 -9.78 10.71
CA THR A 100 17.95 -8.89 9.56
C THR A 100 19.26 -9.24 8.82
N ALA A 101 20.36 -9.41 9.56
CA ALA A 101 21.65 -9.81 9.00
C ALA A 101 21.61 -11.22 8.39
N LYS A 102 20.99 -12.18 9.06
CA LYS A 102 20.86 -13.57 8.60
C LYS A 102 20.09 -13.69 7.28
N HIS A 103 19.07 -12.86 7.08
CA HIS A 103 18.22 -12.92 5.88
C HIS A 103 18.58 -11.89 4.80
N GLY A 104 19.57 -11.01 5.05
CA GLY A 104 19.97 -9.97 4.11
C GLY A 104 18.86 -8.96 3.78
N ILE A 105 17.88 -8.79 4.69
CA ILE A 105 16.76 -7.88 4.47
C ILE A 105 17.16 -6.50 4.96
N SER A 106 17.45 -5.56 4.06
CA SER A 106 17.60 -4.16 4.48
C SER A 106 16.21 -3.59 4.78
N TRP A 107 16.00 -3.08 6.00
CA TRP A 107 14.89 -2.17 6.24
C TRP A 107 15.18 -0.92 5.43
N GLY A 108 14.52 -0.77 4.28
CA GLY A 108 14.50 0.49 3.57
C GLY A 108 14.08 1.56 4.57
N THR A 109 15.01 2.41 4.98
CA THR A 109 14.74 3.59 5.79
C THR A 109 13.80 4.47 4.97
N LYS A 110 12.50 4.19 5.08
CA LYS A 110 11.45 5.05 4.51
C LYS A 110 11.41 6.42 5.19
N GLN A 111 12.28 6.68 6.17
CA GLN A 111 12.43 7.97 6.81
C GLN A 111 13.69 8.69 6.30
N ALA A 112 13.45 9.90 5.80
CA ALA A 112 14.39 10.96 5.42
C ALA A 112 14.90 11.05 3.97
N GLY A 113 14.64 10.07 3.09
CA GLY A 113 15.19 10.08 1.72
C GLY A 113 14.40 10.82 0.63
N ASN A 114 13.35 11.59 0.92
CA ASN A 114 12.50 12.16 -0.15
C ASN A 114 12.01 13.61 0.05
N VAL A 115 12.72 14.40 0.87
CA VAL A 115 12.54 15.86 0.85
C VAL A 115 13.62 16.51 -0.02
N GLU A 116 14.88 16.08 0.07
CA GLU A 116 15.96 16.62 -0.79
C GLU A 116 15.84 16.18 -2.26
N ALA A 117 15.40 14.96 -2.55
CA ALA A 117 15.19 14.50 -3.93
C ALA A 117 14.00 15.25 -4.60
N LEU A 118 12.96 15.62 -3.85
CA LEU A 118 11.86 16.43 -4.36
C LEU A 118 12.27 17.90 -4.58
N ILE A 119 13.14 18.46 -3.73
CA ILE A 119 13.68 19.81 -3.91
C ILE A 119 14.57 19.86 -5.17
N ASN A 120 15.40 18.84 -5.42
CA ASN A 120 16.25 18.81 -6.61
C ASN A 120 15.46 18.58 -7.91
N VAL A 121 14.36 17.82 -7.89
CA VAL A 121 13.48 17.67 -9.07
C VAL A 121 12.70 18.97 -9.35
N GLN A 122 12.30 19.74 -8.33
CA GLN A 122 11.69 21.06 -8.53
C GLN A 122 12.69 22.09 -9.08
N MET A 123 13.94 22.11 -8.62
CA MET A 123 14.98 23.03 -9.11
C MET A 123 15.38 22.75 -10.57
N LEU A 124 15.48 21.47 -10.99
CA LEU A 124 15.78 21.12 -12.38
C LEU A 124 14.62 21.38 -13.35
N THR A 125 13.37 21.35 -12.87
CA THR A 125 12.19 21.64 -13.70
C THR A 125 12.05 23.15 -13.96
N VAL A 126 12.45 24.01 -13.01
CA VAL A 126 12.46 25.47 -13.22
C VAL A 126 13.54 25.89 -14.22
N HIS A 127 14.70 25.24 -14.22
CA HIS A 127 15.77 25.56 -15.19
C HIS A 127 15.46 25.18 -16.64
N ARG A 128 14.56 24.20 -16.88
CA ARG A 128 14.19 23.78 -18.24
C ARG A 128 13.07 24.61 -18.87
N CYS A 129 12.33 25.40 -18.08
CA CYS A 129 11.33 26.34 -18.58
C CYS A 129 11.89 27.75 -18.89
N ALA A 130 13.12 28.06 -18.47
CA ALA A 130 13.71 29.39 -18.66
C ALA A 130 14.49 29.59 -19.97
N VAL A 131 14.71 28.53 -20.77
CA VAL A 131 15.51 28.59 -22.02
C VAL A 131 14.64 28.55 -23.30
N GLY A 132 13.31 28.64 -23.17
CA GLY A 132 12.38 28.45 -24.27
C GLY A 132 11.51 29.64 -24.66
N LYS A 133 11.91 30.89 -24.43
CA LYS A 133 11.15 32.08 -24.88
C LYS A 133 12.05 33.28 -25.20
N PHE A 134 12.83 33.18 -26.27
CA PHE A 134 13.22 34.34 -27.09
C PHE A 134 13.34 33.88 -28.54
N GLY A 135 12.18 33.69 -29.17
CA GLY A 135 12.08 33.59 -30.63
C GLY A 135 12.12 35.01 -31.19
N SER A 136 13.30 35.45 -31.61
CA SER A 136 13.43 36.57 -32.54
C SER A 136 13.25 36.02 -33.97
N GLU A 137 12.51 36.81 -34.75
CA GLU A 137 12.04 36.53 -36.09
C GLU A 137 13.21 36.53 -37.08
N VAL A 138 13.42 35.43 -37.80
CA VAL A 138 14.03 35.46 -39.14
C VAL A 138 13.37 34.38 -40.01
N PRO A 139 12.61 34.75 -41.06
CA PRO A 139 12.05 33.78 -42.00
C PRO A 139 13.13 33.32 -42.99
N ILE A 140 13.47 32.03 -42.95
CA ILE A 140 14.23 31.37 -44.02
C ILE A 140 13.23 30.93 -45.10
N TYR A 141 13.41 31.51 -46.28
CA TYR A 141 12.67 31.26 -47.51
C TYR A 141 13.10 29.90 -48.10
N CYS A 142 12.15 28.96 -48.24
CA CYS A 142 12.34 27.73 -49.00
C CYS A 142 11.32 27.69 -50.15
N PRO A 143 11.73 27.83 -51.42
CA PRO A 143 10.83 27.69 -52.55
C PRO A 143 10.81 26.25 -53.07
N GLY A 144 9.60 25.80 -53.41
CA GLY A 144 9.38 24.83 -54.49
C GLY A 144 9.33 23.36 -54.09
N LEU A 145 8.12 22.83 -53.98
CA LEU A 145 7.71 21.58 -54.64
C LEU A 145 6.19 21.43 -54.53
N THR A 146 5.51 21.86 -55.58
CA THR A 146 4.13 21.50 -55.88
C THR A 146 4.10 20.11 -56.50
N SER A 147 3.28 19.20 -55.98
CA SER A 147 2.65 18.19 -56.82
C SER A 147 1.37 17.66 -56.18
N SER A 148 0.27 17.93 -56.86
CA SER A 148 -1.09 17.45 -56.60
C SER A 148 -1.29 16.01 -57.08
N ALA A 149 -2.10 15.24 -56.36
CA ALA A 149 -2.99 14.16 -56.86
C ALA A 149 -3.82 13.68 -55.65
N VAL A 150 -5.11 13.96 -55.47
CA VAL A 150 -6.30 13.49 -56.21
C VAL A 150 -6.31 11.98 -56.45
N HIS A 151 -7.01 11.25 -55.58
CA HIS A 151 -7.96 10.22 -56.02
C HIS A 151 -9.09 9.99 -55.00
N LYS A 152 -10.31 10.08 -55.52
CA LYS A 152 -11.59 9.64 -54.95
C LYS A 152 -11.70 8.12 -55.08
N GLY A 153 -12.47 7.47 -54.19
CA GLY A 153 -12.95 6.10 -54.41
C GLY A 153 -13.75 5.52 -53.25
N GLN A 154 -15.07 5.67 -53.30
CA GLN A 154 -16.06 4.94 -52.49
C GLN A 154 -16.12 3.45 -52.88
N ALA A 155 -16.42 2.56 -51.92
CA ALA A 155 -17.65 1.74 -51.91
C ALA A 155 -17.63 0.68 -50.77
N PRO A 156 -18.80 0.32 -50.21
CA PRO A 156 -18.95 -0.64 -49.11
C PRO A 156 -19.17 -2.07 -49.62
N ARG A 157 -18.91 -3.07 -48.77
CA ARG A 157 -19.42 -4.44 -48.94
C ARG A 157 -19.99 -4.97 -47.63
N ASP A 158 -21.21 -5.47 -47.77
CA ASP A 158 -22.11 -6.12 -46.82
C ASP A 158 -21.59 -7.48 -46.28
N PRO A 159 -22.26 -8.04 -45.24
CA PRO A 159 -21.74 -9.09 -44.39
C PRO A 159 -22.11 -10.50 -44.86
N VAL A 160 -21.27 -11.48 -44.53
CA VAL A 160 -21.58 -12.91 -44.68
C VAL A 160 -21.28 -13.63 -43.38
N THR A 161 -22.33 -14.04 -42.67
CA THR A 161 -22.38 -15.27 -41.86
C THR A 161 -22.87 -16.40 -42.78
N PRO A 162 -22.42 -17.66 -42.57
CA PRO A 162 -23.21 -18.53 -41.70
C PRO A 162 -22.41 -19.55 -40.86
N SER A 163 -22.97 -19.81 -39.68
CA SER A 163 -23.22 -21.13 -39.07
C SER A 163 -22.45 -22.34 -39.59
N GLY A 164 -21.74 -23.03 -38.69
CA GLY A 164 -21.27 -24.39 -38.97
C GLY A 164 -20.62 -25.10 -37.78
N LEU A 165 -21.34 -26.08 -37.24
CA LEU A 165 -20.86 -27.31 -36.60
C LEU A 165 -19.86 -27.21 -35.42
N TRP A 166 -20.37 -27.36 -34.20
CA TRP A 166 -19.62 -27.99 -33.10
C TRP A 166 -20.03 -29.46 -33.00
N GLY A 167 -19.22 -30.31 -33.60
CA GLY A 167 -19.29 -31.76 -33.49
C GLY A 167 -18.51 -32.26 -32.27
N LEU A 168 -19.15 -33.17 -31.55
CA LEU A 168 -18.57 -34.08 -30.56
C LEU A 168 -17.18 -34.60 -30.95
N MET A 169 -16.24 -34.60 -30.00
CA MET A 169 -15.41 -35.77 -29.76
C MET A 169 -15.15 -35.96 -28.26
N GLN A 170 -15.71 -37.06 -27.76
CA GLN A 170 -15.26 -37.73 -26.56
C GLN A 170 -13.93 -38.43 -26.83
N GLY A 171 -13.09 -38.53 -25.80
CA GLY A 171 -12.45 -39.81 -25.53
C GLY A 171 -10.93 -39.79 -25.39
N ARG A 172 -10.51 -40.25 -24.20
CA ARG A 172 -9.34 -41.12 -23.95
C ARG A 172 -7.99 -40.39 -24.12
N SER A 173 -6.90 -40.74 -23.45
CA SER A 173 -6.55 -41.77 -22.49
C SER A 173 -5.20 -41.31 -21.93
N ALA A 174 -5.00 -41.37 -20.61
CA ALA A 174 -3.67 -41.61 -20.05
C ALA A 174 -3.28 -43.08 -20.38
N PRO A 175 -2.02 -43.56 -20.31
CA PRO A 175 -1.13 -43.39 -19.16
C PRO A 175 0.39 -43.44 -19.54
N PRO A 176 1.34 -44.00 -18.75
CA PRO A 176 2.49 -43.23 -18.26
C PRO A 176 3.87 -43.84 -18.61
N SER A 177 4.94 -43.06 -18.50
CA SER A 177 6.32 -43.57 -18.43
C SER A 177 7.25 -42.38 -18.19
N GLN A 178 7.87 -42.26 -17.02
CA GLN A 178 9.18 -42.85 -16.64
C GLN A 178 10.36 -42.33 -17.48
N PHE A 179 11.51 -42.21 -16.80
CA PHE A 179 12.83 -41.67 -17.21
C PHE A 179 13.00 -40.16 -16.93
N ARG A 180 14.08 -39.66 -16.33
CA ARG A 180 15.41 -40.22 -16.06
C ARG A 180 16.08 -39.41 -14.95
N LEU A 181 16.53 -40.08 -13.89
CA LEU A 181 17.59 -39.59 -13.01
C LEU A 181 18.90 -39.59 -13.79
N LEU A 182 19.56 -38.45 -13.91
CA LEU A 182 21.01 -38.39 -14.08
C LEU A 182 21.56 -37.23 -13.25
N GLN A 183 22.17 -37.62 -12.13
CA GLN A 183 23.25 -36.90 -11.48
C GLN A 183 24.35 -36.62 -12.51
N ARG A 184 24.89 -35.40 -12.48
CA ARG A 184 26.25 -35.13 -12.91
C ARG A 184 26.91 -34.19 -11.93
N ASP A 185 27.73 -34.78 -11.09
CA ASP A 185 28.86 -34.13 -10.46
C ASP A 185 29.86 -33.67 -11.53
N SER A 186 30.35 -32.44 -11.41
CA SER A 186 31.71 -32.12 -11.84
C SER A 186 32.26 -30.92 -11.08
N PRO A 187 33.48 -31.05 -10.51
CA PRO A 187 34.12 -30.03 -9.71
C PRO A 187 35.01 -29.10 -10.55
N ASN A 188 35.48 -28.04 -9.88
CA ASN A 188 36.65 -27.24 -10.24
C ASN A 188 36.57 -26.39 -11.53
N ARG A 189 36.21 -25.12 -11.36
CA ARG A 189 36.77 -24.05 -12.19
C ARG A 189 37.29 -22.91 -11.32
N ALA A 190 38.59 -22.97 -11.09
CA ALA A 190 39.38 -21.88 -10.55
C ALA A 190 39.40 -20.68 -11.51
N GLY A 191 39.43 -19.48 -10.91
CA GLY A 191 40.18 -18.33 -11.42
C GLY A 191 39.65 -17.65 -12.68
N ARG A 192 38.82 -16.62 -12.50
CA ARG A 192 39.00 -15.34 -13.22
C ARG A 192 38.27 -14.23 -12.50
N ILE A 193 39.07 -13.36 -11.88
CA ILE A 193 38.64 -12.07 -11.36
C ILE A 193 38.56 -11.15 -12.58
N ASN A 194 37.36 -11.02 -13.15
CA ASN A 194 37.06 -9.95 -14.09
C ASN A 194 36.42 -8.81 -13.29
N THR A 195 37.23 -7.83 -12.91
CA THR A 195 36.78 -6.50 -12.53
C THR A 195 36.26 -5.79 -13.79
N ALA A 196 35.04 -6.15 -14.20
CA ALA A 196 34.25 -5.34 -15.12
C ALA A 196 33.33 -4.46 -14.29
N SER A 197 33.62 -3.16 -14.32
CA SER A 197 32.78 -2.08 -13.85
C SER A 197 31.41 -2.19 -14.53
N SER A 198 30.47 -2.89 -13.88
CA SER A 198 29.07 -2.88 -14.28
C SER A 198 28.48 -1.56 -13.80
N ALA A 199 28.47 -0.57 -14.67
CA ALA A 199 27.56 0.55 -14.54
C ALA A 199 26.17 -0.02 -14.26
N HIS A 200 25.65 0.26 -13.07
CA HIS A 200 24.28 -0.07 -12.70
C HIS A 200 23.36 0.74 -13.62
N GLU A 201 22.98 0.13 -14.74
CA GLU A 201 21.73 0.43 -15.42
C GLU A 201 20.64 0.00 -14.43
N VAL A 202 20.28 0.93 -13.53
CA VAL A 202 19.16 0.74 -12.62
C VAL A 202 17.95 0.70 -13.53
N ASP A 203 17.35 -0.48 -13.68
CA ASP A 203 16.07 -0.69 -14.35
C ASP A 203 15.00 0.22 -13.71
N TYR A 204 14.88 1.44 -14.24
CA TYR A 204 13.80 2.39 -13.93
C TYR A 204 12.42 1.85 -14.37
N PHE A 205 12.37 0.67 -15.01
CA PHE A 205 11.14 0.02 -15.46
C PHE A 205 10.27 -0.56 -14.34
N LEU A 206 10.77 -0.63 -13.10
CA LEU A 206 9.98 -1.02 -11.92
C LEU A 206 9.54 0.15 -11.04
N LEU A 207 9.83 1.41 -11.44
CA LEU A 207 9.23 2.59 -10.82
C LEU A 207 7.78 2.75 -11.28
N CYS A 208 6.94 1.93 -10.66
CA CYS A 208 5.58 2.21 -10.27
C CYS A 208 4.54 2.49 -11.39
N PRO A 209 3.82 1.43 -11.83
CA PRO A 209 2.39 1.55 -12.15
C PRO A 209 1.57 2.16 -11.00
N LEU A 210 2.11 2.20 -9.77
CA LEU A 210 1.51 2.88 -8.62
C LEU A 210 1.57 4.42 -8.67
N LEU A 211 2.38 5.01 -9.56
CA LEU A 211 2.41 6.46 -9.81
C LEU A 211 1.43 6.90 -10.90
N LEU A 212 0.84 5.96 -11.64
CA LEU A 212 -0.24 6.19 -12.59
C LEU A 212 -1.65 6.07 -11.96
N CYS A 213 -1.73 5.80 -10.66
CA CYS A 213 -2.93 6.12 -9.89
C CYS A 213 -3.05 7.64 -9.88
N ARG A 214 -3.80 8.21 -10.83
CA ARG A 214 -4.21 9.62 -10.85
C ARG A 214 -4.59 10.01 -9.42
N VAL A 215 -3.70 10.74 -8.74
CA VAL A 215 -3.90 11.17 -7.36
C VAL A 215 -5.08 12.11 -7.44
N LYS A 216 -6.27 11.60 -7.12
CA LYS A 216 -7.48 12.42 -7.09
C LYS A 216 -7.21 13.57 -6.14
N SER A 217 -7.43 14.80 -6.60
CA SER A 217 -7.26 15.96 -5.73
C SER A 217 -8.22 15.86 -4.55
N ALA A 218 -7.91 16.52 -3.43
CA ALA A 218 -8.80 16.54 -2.28
C ALA A 218 -10.21 17.07 -2.62
N SER A 219 -10.33 17.90 -3.66
CA SER A 219 -11.61 18.40 -4.21
C SER A 219 -12.41 17.34 -4.99
N GLU A 220 -11.76 16.32 -5.56
CA GLU A 220 -12.41 15.21 -6.26
C GLU A 220 -12.95 14.14 -5.29
N LEU A 221 -12.52 14.17 -4.01
CA LEU A 221 -13.02 13.29 -2.96
C LEU A 221 -14.37 13.79 -2.42
N VAL A 222 -15.41 13.75 -3.28
CA VAL A 222 -16.78 14.04 -2.86
C VAL A 222 -17.23 13.02 -1.82
N LYS A 223 -17.44 13.49 -0.58
CA LYS A 223 -18.05 12.70 0.48
C LYS A 223 -19.51 12.48 0.10
N ARG A 224 -19.91 11.22 -0.05
CA ARG A 224 -21.29 10.81 -0.27
C ARG A 224 -21.73 10.00 0.93
N GLU A 225 -22.84 10.40 1.52
CA GLU A 225 -23.47 9.69 2.62
C GLU A 225 -24.57 8.79 2.05
N SER A 226 -24.70 7.60 2.61
CA SER A 226 -25.74 6.66 2.25
C SER A 226 -26.80 6.66 3.35
N SER A 227 -28.06 6.73 2.97
CA SER A 227 -29.19 6.59 3.90
C SER A 227 -29.47 5.13 4.27
N VAL A 228 -28.82 4.17 3.60
CA VAL A 228 -29.09 2.73 3.73
C VAL A 228 -28.01 2.07 4.61
N PRO A 229 -28.38 1.55 5.79
CA PRO A 229 -27.41 0.93 6.68
C PRO A 229 -26.78 -0.30 6.03
N GLY A 230 -25.45 -0.31 5.99
CA GLY A 230 -24.66 -1.35 5.33
C GLY A 230 -24.24 -1.02 3.89
N VAL A 231 -24.56 0.16 3.36
CA VAL A 231 -23.97 0.68 2.11
C VAL A 231 -23.04 1.85 2.44
N ILE A 232 -21.80 1.81 1.97
CA ILE A 232 -20.81 2.88 2.19
C ILE A 232 -20.19 3.32 0.86
N TRP A 233 -19.91 4.62 0.74
CA TRP A 233 -19.11 5.15 -0.36
C TRP A 233 -17.62 5.10 -0.01
N ALA A 234 -16.78 4.64 -0.93
CA ALA A 234 -15.33 4.69 -0.80
C ALA A 234 -14.77 5.79 -1.72
N PRO A 235 -14.48 7.01 -1.19
CA PRO A 235 -14.06 8.15 -2.02
C PRO A 235 -12.80 7.88 -2.83
N THR A 236 -11.85 7.14 -2.25
CA THR A 236 -10.58 6.77 -2.87
C THR A 236 -10.75 5.87 -4.09
N GLU A 237 -11.83 5.10 -4.13
CA GLU A 237 -12.11 4.18 -5.24
C GLU A 237 -13.21 4.69 -6.18
N GLY A 238 -13.96 5.70 -5.74
CA GLY A 238 -15.13 6.18 -6.44
C GLY A 238 -16.17 5.09 -6.64
N ALA A 239 -16.43 4.26 -5.61
CA ALA A 239 -17.32 3.10 -5.70
C ALA A 239 -18.17 2.93 -4.44
N TRP A 240 -19.35 2.33 -4.61
CA TRP A 240 -20.22 1.91 -3.51
C TRP A 240 -19.89 0.49 -3.07
N TYR A 241 -19.87 0.28 -1.76
CA TYR A 241 -19.63 -1.00 -1.12
C TYR A 241 -20.81 -1.40 -0.24
N THR A 242 -21.15 -2.68 -0.26
CA THR A 242 -22.01 -3.28 0.76
C THR A 242 -21.18 -3.90 1.86
N LEU A 243 -21.63 -3.80 3.12
CA LEU A 243 -21.02 -4.41 4.29
C LEU A 243 -22.03 -5.37 4.92
N VAL A 244 -21.87 -6.67 4.67
CA VAL A 244 -22.71 -7.71 5.27
C VAL A 244 -21.84 -8.84 5.80
N THR A 245 -22.19 -9.37 6.97
CA THR A 245 -21.59 -10.58 7.52
C THR A 245 -22.58 -11.73 7.45
N ILE A 246 -22.20 -12.82 6.76
CA ILE A 246 -22.97 -14.06 6.62
C ILE A 246 -22.11 -15.19 7.18
N ASN A 247 -22.60 -15.93 8.18
CA ASN A 247 -21.86 -17.02 8.84
C ASN A 247 -20.44 -16.63 9.31
N GLY A 248 -20.29 -15.43 9.86
CA GLY A 248 -18.99 -14.90 10.30
C GLY A 248 -18.03 -14.50 9.17
N LYS A 249 -18.39 -14.73 7.90
CA LYS A 249 -17.62 -14.28 6.74
C LYS A 249 -18.17 -12.93 6.25
N GLY A 250 -17.29 -11.96 6.07
CA GLY A 250 -17.65 -10.65 5.52
C GLY A 250 -17.76 -10.71 4.00
N HIS A 251 -18.90 -10.28 3.47
CA HIS A 251 -19.14 -10.10 2.04
C HIS A 251 -19.14 -8.62 1.71
N ARG A 252 -18.37 -8.24 0.68
CA ARG A 252 -18.22 -6.84 0.25
C ARG A 252 -18.40 -6.64 -1.26
N PRO A 253 -19.58 -6.92 -1.84
CA PRO A 253 -19.90 -6.51 -3.21
C PRO A 253 -19.60 -5.03 -3.43
N ARG A 254 -19.01 -4.74 -4.59
CA ARG A 254 -18.62 -3.41 -5.04
C ARG A 254 -19.36 -3.09 -6.34
N SER A 255 -20.01 -1.94 -6.42
CA SER A 255 -20.47 -1.37 -7.70
C SER A 255 -19.74 -0.05 -7.95
N ARG A 256 -19.11 0.05 -9.13
CA ARG A 256 -18.36 1.24 -9.55
C ARG A 256 -19.14 1.89 -10.69
N PRO A 257 -19.52 3.18 -10.59
CA PRO A 257 -20.13 3.90 -11.68
C PRO A 257 -19.17 3.95 -12.88
N LYS A 258 -19.72 3.88 -14.09
CA LYS A 258 -18.92 3.96 -15.32
C LYS A 258 -18.29 5.33 -15.48
N ASP A 259 -19.08 6.37 -15.17
CA ASP A 259 -18.73 7.78 -15.27
C ASP A 259 -19.08 8.53 -13.97
N GLU A 260 -18.49 9.70 -13.76
CA GLU A 260 -18.74 10.51 -12.55
C GLU A 260 -20.01 11.38 -12.65
N THR A 261 -20.88 11.10 -13.62
CA THR A 261 -22.20 11.75 -13.72
C THR A 261 -23.08 11.38 -12.53
N PRO A 262 -23.92 12.31 -12.01
CA PRO A 262 -24.76 12.03 -10.85
C PRO A 262 -25.72 10.86 -11.09
N GLU A 263 -26.20 10.69 -12.32
CA GLU A 263 -27.10 9.60 -12.73
C GLU A 263 -26.44 8.23 -12.64
N GLU A 264 -25.20 8.09 -13.13
CA GLU A 264 -24.49 6.81 -13.08
C GLU A 264 -24.05 6.46 -11.66
N ILE A 265 -23.74 7.48 -10.84
CA ILE A 265 -23.45 7.32 -9.41
C ILE A 265 -24.68 6.81 -8.67
N GLU A 266 -25.86 7.37 -8.94
CA GLU A 266 -27.12 6.91 -8.34
C GLU A 266 -27.50 5.50 -8.83
N ARG A 267 -27.28 5.19 -10.12
CA ARG A 267 -27.47 3.83 -10.64
C ARG A 267 -26.58 2.82 -9.92
N SER A 268 -25.29 3.13 -9.76
CA SER A 268 -24.35 2.26 -9.03
C SER A 268 -24.71 2.10 -7.54
N PHE A 269 -25.29 3.15 -6.93
CA PHE A 269 -25.83 3.08 -5.57
C PHE A 269 -27.01 2.09 -5.50
N GLN A 270 -27.97 2.20 -6.42
CA GLN A 270 -29.14 1.31 -6.48
C GLN A 270 -28.76 -0.15 -6.72
N GLU A 271 -27.78 -0.42 -7.59
CA GLU A 271 -27.21 -1.76 -7.76
C GLU A 271 -26.62 -2.31 -6.46
N CYS A 272 -25.89 -1.47 -5.72
CA CYS A 272 -25.32 -1.83 -4.42
C CYS A 272 -26.42 -2.17 -3.40
N VAL A 273 -27.51 -1.38 -3.36
CA VAL A 273 -28.69 -1.63 -2.51
C VAL A 273 -29.40 -2.92 -2.90
N ALA A 274 -29.54 -3.21 -4.20
CA ALA A 274 -30.11 -4.47 -4.67
C ALA A 274 -29.26 -5.67 -4.23
N ALA A 275 -27.93 -5.59 -4.38
CA ALA A 275 -27.01 -6.61 -3.90
C ALA A 275 -27.10 -6.82 -2.38
N LEU A 276 -27.24 -5.74 -1.61
CA LEU A 276 -27.44 -5.81 -0.16
C LEU A 276 -28.74 -6.57 0.20
N ARG A 277 -29.84 -6.32 -0.52
CA ARG A 277 -31.11 -7.01 -0.31
C ARG A 277 -30.99 -8.50 -0.59
N GLU A 278 -30.32 -8.88 -1.67
CA GLU A 278 -30.08 -10.30 -2.02
C GLU A 278 -29.19 -11.01 -0.99
N LEU A 279 -28.13 -10.36 -0.49
CA LEU A 279 -27.29 -10.91 0.58
C LEU A 279 -28.09 -11.13 1.88
N ARG A 280 -28.99 -10.22 2.22
CA ARG A 280 -29.87 -10.37 3.41
C ARG A 280 -30.85 -11.53 3.24
N LYS A 281 -31.43 -11.72 2.05
CA LYS A 281 -32.29 -12.87 1.75
C LYS A 281 -31.53 -14.19 1.88
N ARG A 282 -30.31 -14.29 1.32
CA ARG A 282 -29.46 -15.48 1.45
C ARG A 282 -29.13 -15.80 2.91
N LYS A 283 -28.74 -14.79 3.69
CA LYS A 283 -28.51 -14.95 5.13
C LYS A 283 -29.74 -15.50 5.86
N ALA A 284 -30.92 -14.97 5.58
CA ALA A 284 -32.17 -15.45 6.18
C ALA A 284 -32.50 -16.90 5.78
N HIS A 285 -32.19 -17.31 4.54
CA HIS A 285 -32.39 -18.69 4.09
C HIS A 285 -31.41 -19.65 4.78
N GLU A 286 -30.14 -19.28 4.90
CA GLU A 286 -29.11 -20.08 5.59
C GLU A 286 -29.37 -20.20 7.11
N GLU A 287 -29.92 -19.16 7.74
CA GLU A 287 -30.34 -19.21 9.14
C GLU A 287 -31.55 -20.14 9.34
N LYS A 288 -32.45 -20.23 8.36
CA LYS A 288 -33.58 -21.17 8.38
C LYS A 288 -33.13 -22.62 8.17
N SER A 289 -32.14 -22.88 7.30
CA SER A 289 -31.67 -24.25 7.04
C SER A 289 -30.85 -24.88 8.17
N LYS A 290 -30.47 -24.09 9.19
CA LYS A 290 -29.72 -24.57 10.36
C LYS A 290 -30.59 -24.94 11.55
N LYS A 291 -31.88 -24.58 11.51
CA LYS A 291 -32.88 -24.92 12.54
C LYS A 291 -33.57 -26.22 12.16
#